data_AF-A0A7D9K5M3-F1
#
_entry.id   AF-A0A7D9K5M3-F1
#
_cell.length_a   1.000
_cell.length_b   1.000
_cell.length_c   1.000
_cell.angle_alpha   90.00
_cell.angle_beta   90.00
_cell.angle_gamma   90.00
#
_symmetry.space_group_name_H-M   'P 1'
#
loop_
_entity.id
_entity.type
_entity.pdbx_description
1 polymer ?
#
loop_
_entity_poly.entity_id
_entity_poly.type
_entity_poly.pdbx_seq_one_letter_code
_entity_poly.pdbx_strand_id
1 'polypeptide(L)'
;MAQIPKGLGYIKSVPFFLNIGSFVVLLIALGTLGTFLDKGSQDVLLKGGGKTNSFDYWGKKGRLDFGMFVIVVSWLIVILMVALFVTGLHEKVTIINWPLTVAINMVIWGVLLFIAVCVIADTARQYDEKKFGTDPWSFCDFLKKDWVGSDARCGHLVGAA
;
A
#
# COMPACT_ATOMS: atom_id res chain seq x y z
N MET A 1 32.49 -7.58 12.51
CA MET A 1 31.10 -7.93 12.16
C MET A 1 30.19 -7.27 13.20
N ALA A 2 29.29 -6.39 12.80
CA ALA A 2 28.42 -5.68 13.75
C ALA A 2 27.40 -6.65 14.35
N GLN A 3 27.40 -6.81 15.67
CA GLN A 3 26.41 -7.63 16.37
C GLN A 3 25.11 -6.85 16.51
N ILE A 4 23.97 -7.47 16.19
CA ILE A 4 22.65 -6.87 16.36
C ILE A 4 22.29 -6.96 17.85
N PRO A 5 22.02 -5.84 18.55
CA PRO A 5 21.66 -5.86 19.96
C PRO A 5 20.28 -6.53 20.16
N LYS A 6 20.04 -7.13 21.34
CA LYS A 6 18.85 -7.94 21.64
C LYS A 6 17.95 -7.32 22.69
N GLY A 7 16.69 -7.75 22.75
CA GLY A 7 15.76 -7.39 23.82
C GLY A 7 15.67 -5.88 24.01
N LEU A 8 15.94 -5.39 25.22
CA LEU A 8 15.99 -3.95 25.51
C LEU A 8 17.07 -3.19 24.73
N GLY A 9 18.17 -3.85 24.35
CA GLY A 9 19.19 -3.29 23.48
C GLY A 9 18.72 -3.14 22.03
N TYR A 10 17.88 -4.06 21.54
CA TYR A 10 17.25 -3.94 20.22
C TYR A 10 16.25 -2.76 20.21
N ILE A 11 15.44 -2.63 21.25
CA ILE A 11 14.44 -1.55 21.36
C ILE A 11 15.11 -0.16 21.35
N LYS A 12 16.32 -0.03 21.89
CA LYS A 12 17.10 1.22 21.85
C LYS A 12 17.92 1.41 20.57
N SER A 13 17.89 0.45 19.65
CA SER A 13 18.72 0.47 18.46
C SER A 13 18.07 1.24 17.30
N VAL A 14 18.91 1.89 16.48
CA VAL A 14 18.48 2.56 15.24
C VAL A 14 17.61 1.67 14.33
N PRO A 15 17.95 0.39 14.05
CA PRO A 15 17.12 -0.44 13.18
C PRO A 15 15.71 -0.69 13.72
N PHE A 16 15.50 -0.65 15.03
CA PHE A 16 14.16 -0.75 15.61
C PHE A 16 13.30 0.48 15.28
N PHE A 17 13.86 1.69 15.45
CA PHE A 17 13.15 2.92 15.09
C PHE A 17 12.85 3.01 13.59
N LEU A 18 13.78 2.55 12.73
CA LEU A 18 13.54 2.48 11.29
C LEU A 18 12.40 1.51 10.93
N ASN A 19 12.32 0.36 11.60
CA ASN A 19 11.24 -0.59 11.40
C ASN A 19 9.89 -0.05 11.89
N ILE A 20 9.86 0.68 13.00
CA ILE A 20 8.65 1.38 13.46
C ILE A 20 8.22 2.46 12.46
N GLY A 21 9.17 3.28 11.97
CA GLY A 21 8.87 4.30 10.97
C GLY A 21 8.27 3.68 9.69
N SER A 22 8.89 2.60 9.20
CA SER A 22 8.37 1.81 8.08
C SER A 22 6.96 1.28 8.36
N PHE A 23 6.73 0.73 9.55
CA PHE A 23 5.41 0.24 9.96
C PHE A 23 4.34 1.32 9.90
N VAL A 24 4.62 2.52 10.44
CA VAL A 24 3.68 3.65 10.43
C VAL A 24 3.39 4.11 9.00
N VAL A 25 4.41 4.25 8.16
CA VAL A 25 4.25 4.66 6.75
C VAL A 25 3.42 3.63 5.97
N LEU A 26 3.70 2.33 6.14
CA LEU A 26 2.94 1.27 5.50
C LEU A 26 1.48 1.24 5.97
N LEU A 27 1.21 1.55 7.24
CA LEU A 27 -0.15 1.61 7.78
C LEU A 27 -0.93 2.78 7.16
N ILE A 28 -0.31 3.94 7.02
CA ILE A 28 -0.92 5.10 6.34
C ILE A 28 -1.21 4.72 4.88
N ALA A 29 -0.24 4.15 4.16
CA ALA A 29 -0.40 3.74 2.77
C ALA A 29 -1.52 2.68 2.60
N LEU A 30 -1.63 1.74 3.53
CA LEU A 30 -2.68 0.74 3.55
C LEU A 30 -4.06 1.37 3.79
N GLY A 31 -4.14 2.32 4.72
CA GLY A 31 -5.38 3.04 5.01
C GLY A 31 -5.87 3.88 3.84
N THR A 32 -4.97 4.62 3.18
CA THR A 32 -5.32 5.45 2.02
C THR A 32 -5.71 4.61 0.81
N LEU A 33 -4.94 3.56 0.47
CA LEU A 33 -5.27 2.68 -0.64
C LEU A 33 -6.51 1.82 -0.36
N GLY A 34 -6.67 1.36 0.87
CA GLY A 34 -7.84 0.61 1.35
C GLY A 34 -9.13 1.38 1.21
N THR A 35 -9.16 2.61 1.72
CA THR A 35 -10.33 3.47 1.59
C THR A 35 -10.64 3.83 0.13
N PHE A 36 -9.61 3.96 -0.72
CA PHE A 36 -9.81 4.16 -2.16
C PHE A 36 -10.43 2.93 -2.85
N LEU A 37 -9.97 1.72 -2.54
CA LEU A 37 -10.55 0.50 -3.09
C LEU A 37 -11.97 0.25 -2.59
N ASP A 38 -12.26 0.54 -1.33
CA ASP A 38 -13.61 0.41 -0.77
C ASP A 38 -14.59 1.37 -1.46
N LYS A 39 -14.27 2.67 -1.49
CA LYS A 39 -15.12 3.69 -2.11
C LYS A 39 -15.21 3.56 -3.63
N GLY A 40 -14.11 3.16 -4.29
CA GLY A 40 -14.11 2.91 -5.73
C GLY A 40 -14.88 1.65 -6.14
N SER A 41 -15.18 0.74 -5.21
CA SER A 41 -15.93 -0.50 -5.48
C SER A 41 -17.45 -0.31 -5.49
N GLN A 42 -17.93 0.90 -5.22
CA GLN A 42 -19.36 1.17 -5.23
C GLN A 42 -20.01 0.88 -6.59
N ASP A 43 -21.17 0.21 -6.52
CA ASP A 43 -22.05 -0.08 -7.65
C ASP A 43 -22.67 1.21 -8.18
N VAL A 44 -22.49 1.45 -9.47
CA VAL A 44 -23.08 2.57 -10.18
C VAL A 44 -24.36 2.11 -10.84
N LEU A 45 -25.44 2.86 -10.63
CA LEU A 45 -26.68 2.69 -11.38
C LEU A 45 -26.52 3.30 -12.79
N LEU A 46 -26.51 2.45 -13.81
CA LEU A 46 -26.50 2.88 -15.21
C LEU A 46 -27.89 3.41 -15.59
N LYS A 47 -27.93 4.37 -16.54
CA LYS A 47 -29.15 4.99 -17.08
C LYS A 47 -30.17 3.99 -17.68
N GLY A 48 -29.79 2.72 -17.85
CA GLY A 48 -30.62 1.62 -18.32
C GLY A 48 -31.06 0.61 -17.24
N GLY A 49 -30.86 0.91 -15.94
CA GLY A 49 -31.34 0.07 -14.83
C GLY A 49 -30.39 -1.06 -14.37
N GLY A 50 -29.23 -1.22 -15.01
CA GLY A 50 -28.18 -2.14 -14.57
C GLY A 50 -27.27 -1.53 -13.50
N LYS A 51 -26.81 -2.34 -12.53
CA LYS A 51 -25.71 -1.99 -11.62
C LYS A 51 -24.41 -2.53 -12.17
N THR A 52 -23.34 -1.73 -12.12
CA THR A 52 -21.99 -2.19 -12.46
C THR A 52 -20.98 -1.58 -11.50
N ASN A 53 -19.93 -2.34 -11.15
CA ASN A 53 -18.85 -1.81 -10.34
C ASN A 53 -18.10 -0.74 -11.13
N SER A 54 -17.81 0.39 -10.50
CA SER A 54 -17.00 1.48 -11.09
C SER A 54 -15.64 0.96 -11.61
N PHE A 55 -15.08 -0.03 -10.92
CA PHE A 55 -13.81 -0.66 -11.29
C PHE A 55 -13.88 -1.56 -12.54
N ASP A 56 -14.99 -2.25 -12.77
CA ASP A 56 -15.17 -3.11 -13.94
C ASP A 56 -15.20 -2.26 -15.23
N TYR A 57 -15.75 -1.06 -15.12
CA TYR A 57 -15.84 -0.13 -16.24
C TYR A 57 -14.50 0.51 -16.62
N TRP A 58 -13.65 0.83 -15.64
CA TRP A 58 -12.32 1.41 -15.91
C TRP A 58 -11.19 0.40 -16.08
N GLY A 59 -11.37 -0.84 -15.61
CA GLY A 59 -10.54 -1.99 -15.96
C GLY A 59 -9.13 -2.02 -15.36
N LYS A 60 -8.91 -1.39 -14.20
CA LYS A 60 -7.56 -1.26 -13.59
C LYS A 60 -7.45 -1.72 -12.14
N LYS A 61 -8.50 -2.34 -11.59
CA LYS A 61 -8.55 -2.83 -10.20
C LYS A 61 -7.37 -3.74 -9.83
N GLY A 62 -7.02 -4.69 -10.71
CA GLY A 62 -5.95 -5.66 -10.44
C GLY A 62 -4.57 -5.05 -10.19
N ARG A 63 -4.28 -3.84 -10.74
CA ARG A 63 -3.02 -3.14 -10.48
C ARG A 63 -2.96 -2.54 -9.08
N LEU A 64 -4.10 -2.06 -8.59
CA LEU A 64 -4.23 -1.55 -7.22
C LEU A 64 -4.26 -2.70 -6.21
N ASP A 65 -4.92 -3.81 -6.53
CA ASP A 65 -4.91 -5.03 -5.72
C ASP A 65 -3.47 -5.57 -5.55
N PHE A 66 -2.67 -5.55 -6.61
CA PHE A 66 -1.23 -5.89 -6.53
C PHE A 66 -0.48 -4.94 -5.59
N GLY A 67 -0.70 -3.63 -5.71
CA GLY A 67 -0.09 -2.64 -4.83
C GLY A 67 -0.45 -2.87 -3.36
N MET A 68 -1.73 -3.14 -3.08
CA MET A 68 -2.22 -3.47 -1.75
C MET A 68 -1.59 -4.76 -1.21
N PHE A 69 -1.48 -5.80 -2.04
CA PHE A 69 -0.82 -7.05 -1.67
C PHE A 69 0.64 -6.81 -1.26
N VAL A 70 1.41 -6.05 -2.05
CA VAL A 70 2.81 -5.75 -1.72
C VAL A 70 2.92 -4.99 -0.39
N ILE A 71 2.04 -4.01 -0.14
CA ILE A 71 2.01 -3.26 1.12
C ILE A 71 1.70 -4.18 2.30
N VAL A 72 0.66 -5.02 2.21
CA VAL A 72 0.25 -5.93 3.31
C VAL A 72 1.33 -6.96 3.62
N VAL A 73 1.93 -7.58 2.60
CA VAL A 73 2.97 -8.60 2.80
C VAL A 73 4.23 -7.95 3.37
N SER A 74 4.63 -6.77 2.89
CA SER A 74 5.76 -6.01 3.45
C SER A 74 5.52 -5.70 4.93
N TRP A 75 4.30 -5.26 5.27
CA TRP A 75 3.92 -4.93 6.64
C TRP A 75 3.99 -6.14 7.58
N LEU A 76 3.47 -7.30 7.15
CA LEU A 76 3.57 -8.55 7.91
C LEU A 76 5.02 -8.98 8.14
N ILE A 77 5.90 -8.79 7.14
CA ILE A 77 7.31 -9.14 7.25
C ILE A 77 8.04 -8.23 8.21
N VAL A 78 7.72 -6.94 8.26
CA VAL A 78 8.27 -6.01 9.26
C VAL A 78 7.88 -6.45 10.67
N ILE A 79 6.61 -6.81 10.92
CA ILE A 79 6.15 -7.34 12.21
C ILE A 79 6.91 -8.62 12.57
N LEU A 80 7.03 -9.54 11.62
CA LEU A 80 7.71 -10.82 11.82
C LEU A 80 9.20 -10.61 12.16
N MET A 81 9.88 -9.69 11.47
CA MET A 81 11.27 -9.31 11.76
C MET A 81 11.40 -8.75 13.18
N VAL A 82 10.55 -7.80 13.56
CA VAL A 82 10.57 -7.22 14.92
C VAL A 82 10.35 -8.32 15.96
N ALA A 83 9.37 -9.21 15.77
CA ALA A 83 9.12 -10.33 16.67
C ALA A 83 10.33 -11.27 16.81
N LEU A 84 11.01 -11.59 15.69
CA LEU A 84 12.19 -12.46 15.67
C LEU A 84 13.37 -11.85 16.43
N PHE A 85 13.60 -10.54 16.29
CA PHE A 85 14.68 -9.84 17.00
C PHE A 85 14.36 -9.61 18.48
N VAL A 86 13.11 -9.29 18.82
CA VAL A 86 12.66 -9.13 20.21
C VAL A 86 12.76 -10.45 20.99
N THR A 87 12.34 -11.56 20.39
CA THR A 87 12.39 -12.89 21.02
C THR A 87 13.79 -13.49 21.08
N GLY A 88 14.77 -12.91 20.36
CA GLY A 88 16.15 -13.43 20.31
C GLY A 88 16.28 -14.75 19.53
N LEU A 89 15.27 -15.13 18.74
CA LEU A 89 15.26 -16.38 17.96
C LEU A 89 16.43 -16.49 16.97
N HIS A 90 16.94 -15.35 16.49
CA HIS A 90 18.09 -15.29 15.59
C HIS A 90 19.34 -15.94 16.18
N GLU A 91 19.52 -15.93 17.50
CA GLU A 91 20.71 -16.52 18.10
C GLU A 91 20.68 -18.02 18.23
N LYS A 92 19.48 -18.60 18.32
CA LYS A 92 19.33 -20.06 18.38
C LYS A 92 19.68 -20.70 17.04
N VAL A 93 19.64 -19.93 15.96
CA VAL A 93 19.96 -20.37 14.60
C VAL A 93 21.22 -19.65 14.13
N THR A 94 22.37 -20.11 14.60
CA THR A 94 23.69 -19.54 14.26
C THR A 94 24.18 -19.89 12.86
N ILE A 95 23.51 -20.81 12.17
CA ILE A 95 23.84 -21.26 10.81
C ILE A 95 23.64 -20.12 9.79
N ILE A 96 22.74 -19.17 10.08
CA ILE A 96 22.32 -18.12 9.14
C ILE A 96 23.00 -16.79 9.49
N ASN A 97 23.57 -16.13 8.47
CA ASN A 97 24.08 -14.77 8.58
C ASN A 97 22.92 -13.76 8.60
N TRP A 98 22.29 -13.59 9.76
CA TRP A 98 21.12 -12.72 9.96
C TRP A 98 21.29 -11.28 9.45
N PRO A 99 22.40 -10.57 9.70
CA PRO A 99 22.61 -9.24 9.13
C PRO A 99 22.51 -9.21 7.61
N LEU A 100 23.11 -10.20 6.93
CA LEU A 100 23.07 -10.30 5.47
C LEU A 100 21.65 -10.63 4.98
N THR A 101 20.97 -11.57 5.63
CA THR A 101 19.59 -11.96 5.28
C THR A 101 18.63 -10.78 5.41
N VAL A 102 18.73 -10.00 6.50
CA VAL A 102 17.93 -8.79 6.68
C VAL A 102 18.25 -7.76 5.62
N ALA A 103 19.52 -7.51 5.32
CA ALA A 103 19.92 -6.55 4.29
C ALA A 103 19.35 -6.91 2.92
N ILE A 104 19.48 -8.17 2.49
CA ILE A 104 18.93 -8.66 1.23
C ILE A 104 17.40 -8.52 1.21
N ASN A 105 16.73 -8.91 2.30
CA ASN A 105 15.29 -8.80 2.41
C ASN A 105 14.82 -7.33 2.27
N MET A 106 15.50 -6.39 2.93
CA MET A 106 15.18 -4.95 2.84
C MET A 106 15.34 -4.42 1.41
N VAL A 107 16.36 -4.87 0.68
CA VAL A 107 16.56 -4.48 -0.73
C VAL A 107 15.43 -5.02 -1.61
N ILE A 108 15.07 -6.30 -1.46
CA ILE A 108 14.00 -6.94 -2.24
C ILE A 108 12.66 -6.22 -2.01
N TRP A 109 12.29 -6.00 -0.74
CA TRP A 109 11.05 -5.30 -0.41
C TRP A 109 11.05 -3.83 -0.80
N GLY A 110 12.20 -3.15 -0.71
CA GLY A 110 12.34 -1.78 -1.18
C GLY A 110 12.07 -1.66 -2.68
N VAL A 111 12.60 -2.57 -3.50
CA VAL A 111 12.34 -2.60 -4.95
C VAL A 111 10.88 -2.94 -5.24
N LEU A 112 10.31 -3.93 -4.55
CA LEU A 112 8.90 -4.30 -4.72
C LEU A 112 7.95 -3.15 -4.37
N LEU A 113 8.19 -2.47 -3.25
CA LEU A 113 7.40 -1.30 -2.84
C LEU A 113 7.56 -0.14 -3.82
N PHE A 114 8.77 0.09 -4.33
CA PHE A 114 8.99 1.11 -5.35
C PHE A 114 8.19 0.82 -6.64
N ILE A 115 8.22 -0.41 -7.12
CA ILE A 115 7.42 -0.84 -8.28
C ILE A 115 5.92 -0.68 -7.98
N ALA A 116 5.47 -1.09 -6.80
CA ALA A 116 4.08 -0.94 -6.39
C ALA A 116 3.63 0.53 -6.39
N VAL A 117 4.44 1.45 -5.86
CA VAL A 117 4.16 2.90 -5.90
C VAL A 117 4.09 3.41 -7.33
N CYS A 118 5.03 3.04 -8.20
CA CYS A 118 4.99 3.41 -9.62
C CYS A 118 3.71 2.91 -10.31
N VAL A 119 3.29 1.67 -10.01
CA VAL A 119 2.06 1.08 -10.56
C VAL A 119 0.80 1.79 -10.04
N ILE A 120 0.77 2.14 -8.75
CA ILE A 120 -0.34 2.89 -8.15
C ILE A 120 -0.42 4.30 -8.74
N ALA A 121 0.72 5.00 -8.85
CA ALA A 121 0.79 6.35 -9.41
C ALA A 121 0.36 6.40 -10.89
N ASP A 122 0.85 5.46 -11.71
CA ASP A 122 0.42 5.35 -13.12
C ASP A 122 -1.07 5.00 -13.23
N THR A 123 -1.57 4.15 -12.33
CA THR A 123 -3.00 3.81 -12.30
C THR A 123 -3.85 5.02 -11.89
N ALA A 124 -3.43 5.79 -10.87
CA ALA A 124 -4.08 7.02 -10.46
C ALA A 124 -4.13 8.05 -11.60
N ARG A 125 -3.03 8.20 -12.35
CA ARG A 125 -2.99 9.07 -13.54
C ARG A 125 -3.98 8.64 -14.62
N GLN A 126 -4.07 7.34 -14.90
CA GLN A 126 -5.03 6.81 -15.89
C GLN A 126 -6.49 7.04 -15.47
N TYR A 127 -6.78 7.10 -14.18
CA TYR A 127 -8.11 7.44 -13.67
C TYR A 127 -8.47 8.92 -13.83
N ASP A 128 -7.48 9.80 -13.85
CA ASP A 128 -7.68 11.24 -14.08
C ASP A 128 -7.83 11.56 -15.58
N GLU A 129 -7.04 10.91 -16.43
CA GLU A 129 -7.03 11.18 -17.89
C GLU A 129 -8.23 10.56 -18.63
N LYS A 130 -8.83 9.46 -18.14
CA LYS A 130 -9.98 8.82 -18.80
C LYS A 130 -11.27 9.62 -18.61
N LYS A 131 -11.70 10.30 -19.67
CA LYS A 131 -13.00 10.99 -19.76
C LYS A 131 -14.13 10.03 -20.09
N PHE A 132 -15.30 10.22 -19.47
CA PHE A 132 -16.47 9.37 -19.66
C PHE A 132 -17.28 9.79 -20.91
N GLY A 133 -17.03 9.11 -22.04
CA GLY A 133 -17.80 9.33 -23.28
C GLY A 133 -17.60 10.75 -23.86
N THR A 134 -18.70 11.43 -24.18
CA THR A 134 -18.69 12.83 -24.69
C THR A 134 -18.64 13.89 -23.60
N ASP A 135 -18.84 13.51 -22.34
CA ASP A 135 -18.78 14.44 -21.20
C ASP A 135 -17.37 14.46 -20.58
N PRO A 136 -16.88 15.63 -20.16
CA PRO A 136 -15.50 15.80 -19.68
C PRO A 136 -15.26 15.32 -18.24
N TRP A 137 -16.09 14.42 -17.71
CA TRP A 137 -15.97 13.98 -16.31
C TRP A 137 -14.85 12.95 -16.16
N SER A 138 -13.91 13.22 -15.25
CA SER A 138 -12.92 12.25 -14.76
C SER A 138 -13.56 11.28 -13.74
N PHE A 139 -12.87 10.19 -13.38
CA PHE A 139 -13.33 9.30 -12.29
C PHE A 139 -13.61 10.08 -10.99
N CYS A 140 -12.83 11.11 -10.76
CA CYS A 140 -12.91 11.93 -9.58
C CYS A 140 -14.18 12.79 -9.55
N ASP A 141 -14.58 13.36 -10.68
CA ASP A 141 -15.85 14.09 -10.80
C ASP A 141 -17.05 13.15 -10.67
N PHE A 142 -16.87 11.91 -11.08
CA PHE A 142 -17.87 10.86 -10.94
C PHE A 142 -18.07 10.42 -9.49
N LEU A 143 -17.01 10.23 -8.72
CA LEU A 143 -17.08 9.90 -7.28
C LEU A 143 -17.62 11.06 -6.43
N LYS A 144 -17.38 12.31 -6.84
CA LYS A 144 -17.80 13.52 -6.13
C LYS A 144 -19.30 13.82 -6.22
N LYS A 145 -20.02 13.09 -7.08
CA LYS A 145 -21.38 13.42 -7.47
C LYS A 145 -22.35 13.04 -6.34
N ASP A 146 -23.28 13.93 -5.98
CA ASP A 146 -24.04 13.90 -4.70
C ASP A 146 -24.79 12.59 -4.39
N TRP A 147 -25.28 11.90 -5.41
CA TRP A 147 -25.89 10.55 -5.30
C TRP A 147 -24.94 9.41 -4.88
N VAL A 148 -23.62 9.62 -4.87
CA VAL A 148 -22.61 8.62 -4.45
C VAL A 148 -22.17 8.84 -3.01
N GLY A 149 -22.42 10.03 -2.42
CA GLY A 149 -22.13 10.32 -1.01
C GLY A 149 -20.67 10.12 -0.58
N SER A 150 -19.74 10.11 -1.54
CA SER A 150 -18.35 9.76 -1.29
C SER A 150 -17.49 11.01 -1.12
N ASP A 151 -17.01 11.25 0.10
CA ASP A 151 -16.03 12.31 0.42
C ASP A 151 -14.63 12.08 -0.19
N ALA A 152 -14.48 11.14 -1.12
CA ALA A 152 -13.22 10.87 -1.81
C ALA A 152 -12.89 12.02 -2.79
N ARG A 153 -12.32 13.11 -2.26
CA ARG A 153 -11.68 14.13 -3.10
C ARG A 153 -10.40 13.53 -3.68
N CYS A 154 -10.36 13.23 -4.97
CA CYS A 154 -9.12 12.79 -5.63
C CYS A 154 -7.94 13.75 -5.42
N GLY A 155 -8.20 15.06 -5.26
CA GLY A 155 -7.16 16.03 -4.92
C GLY A 155 -6.44 15.73 -3.59
N HIS A 156 -7.10 15.03 -2.66
CA HIS A 156 -6.49 14.59 -1.40
C HIS A 156 -5.70 13.28 -1.51
N LEU A 157 -5.95 12.47 -2.54
CA LEU A 157 -5.30 11.18 -2.78
C LEU A 157 -4.10 11.31 -3.73
N VAL A 158 -4.14 12.26 -4.67
CA VAL A 158 -3.04 12.58 -5.59
C VAL A 158 -2.04 13.56 -4.94
N GLY A 159 -2.49 14.44 -4.05
CA GLY A 159 -1.60 15.35 -3.30
C GLY A 159 -0.90 14.72 -2.08
N ALA A 160 -1.20 13.46 -1.77
CA ALA A 160 -0.59 12.70 -0.67
C ALA A 160 0.35 11.57 -1.16
N ALA A 161 0.55 11.44 -2.48
CA ALA A 161 1.49 10.53 -3.12
C ALA A 161 2.78 11.26 -3.52
#